data_AF-A0A6B3G5F8-F1
#
_entry.id   AF-A0A6B3G5F8-F1
#
_cell.length_a   1.000
_cell.length_b   1.000
_cell.length_c   1.000
_cell.angle_alpha   90.00
_cell.angle_beta   90.00
_cell.angle_gamma   90.00
#
_symmetry.space_group_name_H-M   'P 1'
#
loop_
_entity.id
_entity.type
_entity.pdbx_description
1 polymer ?
#
loop_
_entity_poly.entity_id
_entity_poly.type
_entity_poly.pdbx_seq_one_letter_code
_entity_poly.pdbx_strand_id
1 'polypeptide(L)' 'TEAIRKDFPLLDRTVHDGKKVVYLDSAATSQKPRQVLDALNAYYERHNANVHRGVYTIAEEATALYEGARDKVAAFIN' A
#
# COMPACT_ATOMS: atom_id res chain seq x y z
N THR A 1 -15.18 -12.56 7.72
CA THR A 1 -13.70 -12.71 7.76
C THR A 1 -13.15 -13.14 6.41
N GLU A 2 -13.73 -14.14 5.74
CA GLU A 2 -13.28 -14.58 4.40
C GLU A 2 -13.18 -13.46 3.36
N ALA A 3 -14.10 -12.49 3.37
CA ALA A 3 -14.04 -11.34 2.47
C ALA A 3 -12.77 -10.50 2.66
N ILE A 4 -12.34 -10.25 3.91
CA ILE A 4 -11.13 -9.47 4.21
C ILE A 4 -9.88 -10.25 3.83
N ARG A 5 -9.86 -11.58 4.05
CA ARG A 5 -8.69 -12.41 3.74
C ARG A 5 -8.32 -12.36 2.26
N LYS A 6 -9.30 -12.28 1.35
CA LYS A 6 -9.11 -12.19 -0.11
C LYS A 6 -8.33 -10.94 -0.53
N ASP A 7 -8.37 -9.88 0.27
CA ASP A 7 -7.61 -8.67 -0.02
C ASP A 7 -6.12 -8.86 0.24
N PHE A 8 -5.67 -9.90 0.96
CA PHE A 8 -4.26 -10.13 1.30
C PHE A 8 -3.69 -11.30 0.49
N PRO A 9 -3.08 -11.06 -0.70
CA PRO A 9 -2.73 -12.12 -1.64
C PRO A 9 -1.70 -13.11 -1.08
N LEU A 10 -0.84 -12.65 -0.17
CA LEU A 10 0.16 -13.50 0.47
C LEU A 10 -0.48 -14.64 1.27
N LEU A 11 -1.67 -14.42 1.85
CA LEU A 11 -2.35 -15.42 2.67
C LEU A 11 -2.90 -16.60 1.84
N ASP A 12 -3.02 -16.46 0.51
CA ASP A 12 -3.43 -17.55 -0.38
C ASP A 12 -2.27 -18.45 -0.82
N ARG A 13 -1.01 -18.05 -0.56
CA ARG A 13 0.16 -18.87 -0.87
C ARG A 13 0.18 -20.18 -0.08
N THR A 14 0.87 -21.15 -0.67
CA THR A 14 1.32 -22.35 0.02
C THR A 14 2.80 -22.21 0.40
N VAL A 15 3.17 -22.85 1.52
CA VAL A 15 4.53 -22.96 2.05
C VAL A 15 4.95 -24.43 2.02
N HIS A 16 5.95 -24.82 2.83
CA HIS A 16 6.45 -26.18 2.95
C HIS A 16 5.31 -27.21 3.01
N ASP A 17 5.52 -28.32 2.30
CA ASP A 17 4.59 -29.45 2.22
C ASP A 17 3.19 -29.08 1.66
N GLY A 18 3.10 -28.01 0.87
CA GLY A 18 1.84 -27.58 0.24
C GLY A 18 0.82 -26.96 1.20
N LYS A 19 1.20 -26.71 2.46
CA LYS A 19 0.31 -26.16 3.49
C LYS A 19 0.03 -24.69 3.22
N LYS A 20 -1.18 -24.22 3.54
CA LYS A 20 -1.54 -22.79 3.45
C LYS A 20 -0.80 -21.98 4.50
N VAL A 21 -0.51 -20.72 4.16
CA VAL A 21 0.10 -19.77 5.10
C VAL A 21 -0.83 -19.49 6.29
N VAL A 22 -0.29 -19.68 7.49
CA VAL A 22 -0.84 -19.22 8.78
C VAL A 22 0.17 -18.24 9.37
N TYR A 23 -0.09 -16.94 9.17
CA TYR A 23 0.84 -15.87 9.57
C TYR A 23 0.42 -15.31 10.93
N LEU A 24 1.14 -15.70 12.00
CA LEU A 24 0.90 -15.29 13.39
C LEU A 24 2.01 -14.39 13.94
N ASP A 25 2.57 -13.54 13.08
CA ASP A 25 3.66 -12.61 13.42
C ASP A 25 3.34 -11.16 13.00
N SER A 26 2.05 -10.82 12.97
CA SER A 26 1.58 -9.48 12.57
C SER A 26 2.06 -8.35 13.49
N ALA A 27 2.50 -8.68 14.71
CA ALA A 27 3.05 -7.71 15.65
C ALA A 27 4.45 -7.22 15.22
N ALA A 28 5.24 -8.07 14.53
CA ALA A 28 6.51 -7.67 13.94
C ALA A 28 6.31 -6.89 12.63
N THR A 29 5.43 -7.36 11.75
CA THR A 29 5.00 -6.61 10.56
C THR A 29 3.69 -7.16 10.01
N SER A 30 2.81 -6.29 9.51
CA SER A 30 1.54 -6.71 8.91
C SER A 30 1.69 -7.06 7.43
N GLN A 31 0.88 -8.01 6.95
CA GLN A 31 0.72 -8.25 5.51
C GLN A 31 0.00 -7.07 4.86
N LYS A 32 0.22 -6.88 3.55
CA LYS A 32 -0.33 -5.73 2.82
C LYS A 32 -1.55 -6.15 2.00
N PRO A 33 -2.68 -5.43 2.12
CA PRO A 33 -3.83 -5.70 1.27
C PRO A 33 -3.56 -5.19 -0.16
N ARG A 34 -4.32 -5.72 -1.13
CA ARG A 34 -4.21 -5.42 -2.56
C ARG A 34 -4.27 -3.92 -2.83
N GLN A 35 -5.17 -3.22 -2.14
CA GLN A 35 -5.38 -1.79 -2.25
C GLN A 35 -4.10 -0.98 -1.95
N VAL A 36 -3.28 -1.42 -0.99
CA VAL A 36 -1.99 -0.77 -0.68
C VAL A 36 -0.95 -1.05 -1.77
N LEU A 37 -0.91 -2.27 -2.28
CA LEU A 37 0.00 -2.66 -3.36
C LEU A 37 -0.33 -1.94 -4.66
N ASP A 38 -1.61 -1.85 -5.00
CA ASP A 38 -2.10 -1.21 -6.21
C ASP A 38 -1.86 0.31 -6.17
N ALA A 39 -2.02 0.95 -5.00
CA ALA A 39 -1.67 2.36 -4.83
C ALA A 39 -0.18 2.63 -5.07
N LEU A 40 0.69 1.73 -4.59
CA LEU A 40 2.14 1.82 -4.82
C LEU A 40 2.48 1.64 -6.31
N ASN A 41 1.90 0.62 -6.94
CA ASN A 41 2.11 0.36 -8.37
C ASN A 41 1.61 1.53 -9.22
N ALA A 42 0.40 2.02 -8.97
CA ALA A 42 -0.16 3.17 -9.70
C ALA A 42 0.70 4.42 -9.56
N TYR A 43 1.24 4.69 -8.37
CA TYR A 43 2.18 5.79 -8.17
C TYR A 43 3.43 5.64 -9.05
N TYR A 44 4.08 4.47 -9.02
CA TYR A 44 5.31 4.26 -9.78
C TYR A 44 5.10 4.19 -11.30
N GLU A 45 3.95 3.68 -11.74
CA GLU A 45 3.61 3.60 -13.16
C GLU A 45 3.24 4.96 -13.77
N ARG A 46 2.71 5.92 -12.97
CA ARG A 46 2.05 7.12 -13.51
C ARG A 46 2.51 8.45 -12.92
N HIS A 47 2.95 8.47 -11.67
CA HIS A 47 3.09 9.72 -10.90
C HIS A 47 4.47 9.90 -10.24
N ASN A 48 5.43 9.02 -10.50
CA ASN A 48 6.74 9.08 -9.84
C ASN A 48 7.55 10.31 -10.26
N ALA A 49 7.64 11.28 -9.36
CA ALA A 49 8.48 12.46 -9.48
C ALA A 49 8.93 12.94 -8.09
N ASN A 50 9.91 13.85 -8.07
CA ASN A 50 10.37 14.45 -6.83
C ASN A 50 9.32 15.47 -6.33
N VAL A 51 8.81 15.26 -5.12
CA VAL A 51 7.79 16.12 -4.51
C VAL A 51 8.35 17.51 -4.21
N HIS A 52 7.51 18.55 -4.32
CA HIS A 52 7.82 19.95 -4.06
C HIS A 52 8.97 20.57 -4.88
N ARG A 53 9.48 19.89 -5.91
CA ARG A 53 10.70 20.30 -6.63
C ARG A 53 10.51 20.50 -8.13
N GLY A 54 9.29 20.41 -8.64
CA GLY A 54 9.00 20.57 -10.07
C GLY A 54 7.74 21.38 -10.31
N VAL A 55 7.75 22.16 -11.39
CA VAL A 55 6.60 22.91 -11.93
C VAL A 55 5.99 22.22 -13.15
N TYR A 56 6.28 20.94 -13.33
CA TYR A 56 5.76 20.10 -14.40
C TYR A 56 4.72 19.14 -13.83
N THR A 57 3.76 18.74 -14.66
CA THR A 57 2.52 18.04 -14.27
C THR A 57 2.76 16.85 -13.32
N ILE A 58 3.70 15.96 -13.65
CA ILE A 58 3.96 14.76 -12.85
C ILE A 58 4.47 15.13 -11.43
N ALA A 59 5.27 16.20 -11.29
CA ALA A 59 5.74 16.66 -9.98
C ALA A 59 4.63 17.29 -9.14
N GLU A 60 3.69 18.00 -9.76
CA GLU A 60 2.51 18.55 -9.10
C GLU A 60 1.59 17.42 -8.62
N GLU A 61 1.34 16.41 -9.46
CA GLU A 61 0.55 15.23 -9.12
C GLU A 61 1.19 14.43 -7.96
N ALA A 62 2.50 14.18 -8.03
CA ALA A 62 3.24 13.50 -6.95
C ALA A 62 3.10 14.25 -5.62
N THR A 63 3.22 15.57 -5.67
CA THR A 63 3.10 16.45 -4.50
C THR A 63 1.68 16.39 -3.92
N ALA A 64 0.65 16.47 -4.77
CA ALA A 64 -0.74 16.38 -4.34
C ALA A 64 -1.07 15.03 -3.70
N LEU A 65 -0.58 13.91 -4.26
CA LEU A 65 -0.78 12.58 -3.68
C LEU A 65 -0.08 12.44 -2.32
N TYR A 66 1.12 12.99 -2.18
CA TYR A 66 1.90 12.96 -0.95
C TYR A 66 1.25 13.79 0.17
N GLU A 67 0.87 15.03 -0.10
CA GLU A 67 0.19 15.89 0.88
C GLU A 67 -1.22 15.36 1.21
N GLY A 68 -1.94 14.80 0.23
CA GLY A 68 -3.21 14.11 0.51
C GLY A 68 -3.05 12.88 1.43
N ALA A 69 -1.91 12.20 1.42
CA ALA A 69 -1.60 11.15 2.39
C ALA A 69 -1.33 11.72 3.79
N ARG A 70 -0.66 12.89 3.88
CA ARG A 70 -0.45 13.60 5.15
C ARG A 70 -1.77 13.97 5.81
N ASP A 71 -2.72 14.53 5.06
CA ASP A 71 -4.03 14.92 5.58
C ASP A 71 -4.82 13.72 6.11
N LYS A 72 -4.78 12.59 5.38
CA LYS A 72 -5.42 11.34 5.82
C LYS A 72 -4.83 10.80 7.13
N VAL A 73 -3.50 10.87 7.28
CA VAL A 73 -2.85 10.46 8.53
C VAL A 73 -3.24 11.39 9.67
N ALA A 74 -3.25 12.71 9.43
CA ALA A 74 -3.68 13.69 10.43
C ALA A 74 -5.11 13.42 10.92
N ALA A 75 -6.03 13.10 10.01
CA ALA A 75 -7.41 12.73 10.34
C ALA A 75 -7.56 11.33 11.00
N PHE A 76 -6.56 10.46 10.88
CA PHE A 76 -6.60 9.11 11.44
C PHE A 76 -6.17 9.07 12.91
N ILE A 77 -5.28 9.97 13.33
CA ILE A 77 -4.64 9.93 14.66
C ILE A 77 -5.25 10.90 15.69
N ASN A 78 -6.24 11.71 15.30
CA ASN A 78 -6.91 12.71 16.13
C ASN A 78 -8.44 12.60 15.96
#